data_AF-A0A7Y4W145-F1
#
_entry.id   AF-A0A7Y4W145-F1
#
_cell.length_a   1.000
_cell.length_b   1.000
_cell.length_c   1.000
_cell.angle_alpha   90.00
_cell.angle_beta   90.00
_cell.angle_gamma   90.00
#
_symmetry.space_group_name_H-M   'P 1'
#
loop_
_entity.id
_entity.type
_entity.pdbx_description
1 polymer ?
#
loop_
_entity_poly.entity_id
_entity_poly.type
_entity_poly.pdbx_seq_one_letter_code
_entity_poly.pdbx_strand_id
1 'polypeptide(L)'
;MDTKDITTAKDPGLRASMAAMQRAAALARKTAIQTDTHSVIMEGKKLVRVSADDLRQIDSSLPQPKISLRGALKNYADSSLRIPLKITFRNHRTARQAVRAELVEV
;
A
#
# COMPACT_ATOMS: atom_id res chain seq x y z
N MET A 1 -1.19 1.91 38.42
CA MET A 1 -2.34 2.09 37.51
C MET A 1 -2.45 0.83 36.69
N ASP A 2 -3.56 0.11 36.79
CA ASP A 2 -3.86 -0.99 35.87
C ASP A 2 -4.31 -0.41 34.53
N THR A 3 -3.41 -0.38 33.55
CA THR A 3 -3.74 -0.03 32.17
C THR A 3 -4.50 -1.20 31.54
N LYS A 4 -5.83 -1.17 31.66
CA LYS A 4 -6.71 -2.13 30.99
C LYS A 4 -6.60 -1.98 29.48
N ASP A 5 -6.65 -3.09 28.76
CA ASP A 5 -6.60 -3.10 27.31
C ASP A 5 -7.82 -2.36 26.74
N ILE A 6 -7.56 -1.32 25.96
CA ILE A 6 -8.55 -0.49 25.27
C ILE A 6 -9.38 -1.28 24.24
N THR A 7 -8.89 -2.43 23.75
CA THR A 7 -9.68 -3.33 22.90
C THR A 7 -10.88 -3.94 23.63
N THR A 8 -10.82 -4.01 24.96
CA THR A 8 -11.89 -4.55 25.83
C THR A 8 -12.77 -3.46 26.45
N ALA A 9 -12.54 -2.19 26.09
CA ALA A 9 -13.29 -1.06 26.63
C ALA A 9 -14.79 -1.24 26.39
N LYS A 10 -15.62 -0.85 27.36
CA LYS A 10 -17.09 -0.88 27.22
C LYS A 10 -17.57 0.04 26.08
N ASP A 11 -16.90 1.17 25.93
CA ASP A 11 -17.18 2.14 24.89
C ASP A 11 -16.74 1.64 23.50
N PRO A 12 -17.63 1.60 22.50
CA PRO A 12 -17.30 1.15 21.15
C PRO A 12 -16.34 2.08 20.40
N GLY A 13 -16.36 3.38 20.68
CA GLY A 13 -15.45 4.36 20.06
C GLY A 13 -14.00 4.15 20.48
N LEU A 14 -13.77 3.85 21.76
CA LEU A 14 -12.45 3.48 22.27
C LEU A 14 -11.90 2.21 21.61
N ARG A 15 -12.74 1.17 21.45
CA ARG A 15 -12.33 -0.05 20.72
C ARG A 15 -11.96 0.25 19.27
N ALA A 16 -12.75 1.07 18.59
CA ALA A 16 -12.48 1.47 17.20
C ALA A 16 -11.19 2.31 17.06
N SER A 17 -10.85 3.08 18.08
CA SER A 17 -9.66 3.93 18.11
C SER A 17 -8.37 3.11 17.98
N MET A 18 -8.34 1.87 18.49
CA MET A 18 -7.19 0.98 18.29
C MET A 18 -6.94 0.65 16.83
N ALA A 19 -8.01 0.31 16.09
CA ALA A 19 -7.90 0.05 14.65
C ALA A 19 -7.44 1.30 13.90
N ALA A 20 -7.91 2.49 14.29
CA ALA A 20 -7.48 3.75 13.71
C ALA A 20 -5.99 4.02 13.96
N MET A 21 -5.51 3.85 15.20
CA MET A 21 -4.10 4.02 15.56
C MET A 21 -3.18 3.03 14.84
N GLN A 22 -3.59 1.77 14.69
CA GLN A 22 -2.82 0.78 13.93
C GLN A 22 -2.66 1.18 12.46
N ARG A 23 -3.74 1.68 11.82
CA ARG A 23 -3.67 2.20 10.45
C ARG A 23 -2.78 3.44 10.36
N ALA A 24 -2.92 4.37 11.30
CA ALA A 24 -2.11 5.58 11.35
C ALA A 24 -0.61 5.24 11.51
N ALA A 25 -0.26 4.30 12.39
CA ALA A 25 1.10 3.83 12.56
C ALA A 25 1.65 3.17 11.29
N ALA A 26 0.84 2.36 10.59
CA ALA A 26 1.25 1.77 9.31
C ALA A 26 1.52 2.84 8.24
N LEU A 27 0.65 3.84 8.12
CA LEU A 27 0.86 4.97 7.21
C LEU A 27 2.10 5.79 7.58
N ALA A 28 2.31 6.08 8.86
CA ALA A 28 3.48 6.81 9.34
C ALA A 28 4.80 6.10 8.97
N ARG A 29 4.88 4.77 9.16
CA ARG A 29 6.05 3.98 8.71
C ARG A 29 6.26 4.08 7.21
N LYS A 30 5.19 3.91 6.43
CA LYS A 30 5.26 4.00 4.96
C LYS A 30 5.77 5.37 4.52
N THR A 31 5.24 6.46 5.08
CA THR A 31 5.66 7.82 4.76
C THR A 31 7.10 8.09 5.18
N ALA A 32 7.52 7.63 6.36
CA ALA A 32 8.90 7.77 6.84
C ALA A 32 9.90 7.08 5.88
N ILE A 33 9.58 5.85 5.45
CA ILE A 33 10.40 5.11 4.48
C ILE A 33 10.46 5.84 3.12
N GLN A 34 9.34 6.38 2.65
CA GLN A 34 9.24 7.07 1.36
C GLN A 34 9.96 8.42 1.33
N THR A 35 10.00 9.12 2.47
CA THR A 35 10.60 10.45 2.59
C THR A 35 12.00 10.43 3.20
N ASP A 36 12.51 9.23 3.49
CA ASP A 36 13.80 9.01 4.15
C ASP A 36 13.94 9.78 5.47
N THR A 37 12.84 9.82 6.23
CA THR A 37 12.76 10.50 7.53
C THR A 37 12.70 9.52 8.69
N HIS A 38 12.99 10.02 9.89
CA HIS A 38 12.99 9.22 11.10
C HIS A 38 11.59 9.19 11.73
N SER A 39 11.20 8.03 12.29
CA SER A 39 10.02 7.92 13.15
C SER A 39 10.44 7.90 14.62
N VAL A 40 9.72 8.64 15.46
CA VAL A 40 9.99 8.68 16.91
C VAL A 40 8.89 7.94 17.63
N ILE A 41 9.25 6.92 18.41
CA ILE A 41 8.32 6.08 19.17
C ILE A 41 8.64 6.12 20.65
N MET A 42 7.65 5.82 21.49
CA MET A 42 7.82 5.61 22.91
C MET A 42 7.93 4.12 23.21
N GLU A 43 9.07 3.69 23.74
CA GLU A 43 9.30 2.31 24.18
C GLU A 43 9.67 2.33 25.68
N GLY A 44 8.86 1.69 26.51
CA GLY A 44 9.18 1.53 27.94
C GLY A 44 9.47 2.83 28.70
N LYS A 45 8.94 3.99 28.25
CA LYS A 45 9.17 5.37 28.73
C LYS A 45 10.38 6.12 28.12
N LYS A 46 11.05 5.57 27.11
CA LYS A 46 12.11 6.26 26.37
C LYS A 46 11.61 6.65 24.98
N LEU A 47 12.01 7.85 24.54
CA LEU A 47 11.86 8.25 23.15
C LEU A 47 12.98 7.60 22.34
N VAL A 48 12.59 6.74 21.40
CA VAL A 48 13.51 6.05 20.50
C VAL A 48 13.30 6.59 19.09
N ARG A 49 14.39 6.97 18.43
CA ARG A 49 14.39 7.36 17.03
C ARG A 49 14.70 6.13 16.19
N VAL A 50 13.87 5.87 15.19
CA VAL A 50 14.02 4.75 14.25
C VAL A 50 14.29 5.34 12.87
N SER A 51 15.37 4.89 12.23
CA SER A 51 15.74 5.36 10.90
C SER A 51 14.85 4.74 9.82
N ALA A 52 14.85 5.32 8.62
CA ALA A 52 14.12 4.76 7.48
C ALA A 52 14.64 3.36 7.10
N ASP A 53 15.94 3.10 7.25
CA ASP A 53 16.54 1.78 7.00
C ASP A 53 16.06 0.71 7.98
N ASP A 54 16.04 1.03 9.28
CA ASP A 54 15.52 0.12 10.29
C ASP A 54 14.04 -0.16 10.06
N LEU A 55 13.26 0.85 9.67
CA LEU A 55 11.85 0.68 9.32
C LEU A 55 11.65 -0.26 8.12
N ARG A 56 12.52 -0.22 7.10
CA ARG A 56 12.47 -1.16 5.96
C ARG A 56 12.69 -2.59 6.43
N GLN A 57 13.63 -2.82 7.34
CA GLN A 57 13.89 -4.15 7.90
C GLN A 57 12.70 -4.66 8.72
N ILE A 58 12.13 -3.80 9.58
CA ILE A 58 10.96 -4.12 10.39
C ILE A 58 9.76 -4.46 9.49
N ASP A 59 9.47 -3.66 8.47
CA ASP A 59 8.34 -3.88 7.56
C ASP A 59 8.48 -5.16 6.72
N SER A 60 9.73 -5.56 6.44
CA SER A 60 10.05 -6.84 5.77
C SER A 60 9.86 -8.06 6.69
N SER A 61 10.10 -7.88 8.00
CA SER A 61 10.00 -8.95 9.00
C SER A 61 8.57 -9.20 9.50
N LEU A 62 7.70 -8.20 9.40
CA LEU A 62 6.30 -8.32 9.80
C LEU A 62 5.55 -9.19 8.78
N PRO A 63 4.63 -10.08 9.23
CA PRO A 63 3.77 -10.84 8.33
C PRO A 63 2.90 -9.89 7.50
N GLN A 64 3.33 -9.60 6.28
CA GLN A 64 2.52 -8.83 5.33
C GLN A 64 1.26 -9.65 4.99
N PRO A 65 0.05 -9.07 5.03
CA PRO A 65 -1.13 -9.76 4.58
C PRO A 65 -0.99 -10.07 3.09
N LYS A 66 -0.69 -11.34 2.76
CA LYS A 66 -0.63 -11.84 1.39
C LYS A 66 -2.05 -11.88 0.83
N ILE A 67 -2.51 -10.76 0.30
CA ILE A 67 -3.77 -10.72 -0.44
C ILE A 67 -3.53 -11.40 -1.78
N SER A 68 -4.01 -12.64 -1.90
CA SER A 68 -4.01 -13.36 -3.17
C SER A 68 -5.01 -12.72 -4.13
N LEU A 69 -4.48 -11.96 -5.11
CA LEU A 69 -5.28 -11.34 -6.18
C LEU A 69 -6.00 -12.39 -7.03
N ARG A 70 -5.51 -13.64 -7.10
CA ARG A 70 -6.13 -14.74 -7.87
C ARG A 70 -7.53 -15.11 -7.36
N GLY A 71 -7.79 -15.01 -6.07
CA GLY A 71 -9.11 -15.30 -5.48
C GLY A 71 -10.01 -14.07 -5.45
N ALA A 72 -9.45 -12.92 -5.08
CA ALA A 72 -10.19 -11.67 -4.92
C ALA A 72 -10.77 -11.13 -6.25
N LEU A 73 -10.09 -11.39 -7.38
CA LEU A 73 -10.54 -10.94 -8.70
C LEU A 73 -11.62 -11.85 -9.34
N LYS A 74 -11.95 -13.03 -8.77
CA LYS A 74 -13.00 -13.91 -9.32
C LYS A 74 -14.37 -13.23 -9.37
N ASN A 75 -14.66 -12.35 -8.42
CA ASN A 75 -15.94 -11.63 -8.34
C ASN A 75 -15.99 -10.37 -9.23
N TYR A 76 -14.84 -9.92 -9.74
CA TYR A 76 -14.78 -8.78 -10.67
C TYR A 76 -15.01 -9.20 -12.14
N ALA A 77 -15.02 -10.51 -12.42
CA ALA A 77 -15.32 -11.06 -13.74
C ALA A 77 -16.82 -11.33 -13.96
N ASP A 78 -17.69 -10.94 -13.02
CA ASP A 78 -19.13 -10.94 -13.26
C ASP A 78 -19.47 -9.84 -14.30
N SER A 79 -19.65 -10.29 -15.52
CA SER A 79 -19.92 -9.50 -16.72
C SER A 79 -21.30 -8.84 -16.74
N SER A 80 -22.09 -8.99 -15.67
CA SER A 80 -23.41 -8.36 -15.51
C SER A 80 -23.36 -6.88 -15.15
N LEU A 81 -22.26 -6.36 -14.59
CA LEU A 81 -22.05 -4.92 -14.31
C LEU A 81 -21.37 -4.20 -15.49
N ARG A 82 -21.88 -4.43 -16.69
CA ARG A 82 -21.41 -3.84 -17.95
C ARG A 82 -21.78 -2.35 -18.02
N ILE A 83 -21.11 -1.50 -17.25
CA ILE A 83 -21.11 -0.05 -17.51
C ILE A 83 -20.25 0.14 -18.76
N PRO A 84 -20.78 0.62 -19.90
CA PRO A 84 -19.99 0.75 -21.12
C PRO A 84 -19.04 1.95 -21.01
N LEU A 85 -17.85 1.72 -20.45
CA LEU A 85 -16.71 2.61 -20.65
C LEU A 85 -16.17 2.37 -22.07
N LYS A 86 -16.67 3.14 -23.04
CA LYS A 86 -16.05 3.29 -24.37
C LYS A 86 -14.68 3.95 -24.19
N ILE A 87 -13.67 3.17 -23.81
CA ILE A 87 -12.29 3.62 -23.86
C ILE A 87 -11.72 3.13 -25.19
N THR A 88 -11.76 4.02 -26.19
CA THR A 88 -11.12 3.80 -27.48
C THR A 88 -9.61 3.83 -27.29
N PHE A 89 -8.99 2.69 -27.02
CA PHE A 89 -7.53 2.56 -27.10
C PHE A 89 -7.12 2.51 -28.58
N ARG A 90 -6.72 3.67 -29.12
CA ARG A 90 -6.03 3.75 -30.42
C ARG A 90 -4.62 3.18 -30.23
N ASN A 91 -4.41 1.94 -30.67
CA ASN A 91 -3.14 1.22 -30.55
C ASN A 91 -2.06 1.92 -31.41
N HIS A 92 -1.12 2.64 -30.79
CA HIS A 92 0.02 3.28 -31.49
C HIS A 92 1.21 2.31 -31.72
N ARG A 93 0.95 1.01 -31.92
CA ARG A 93 1.99 -0.01 -32.19
C ARG A 93 2.28 -0.22 -33.68
N THR A 94 2.21 0.85 -34.48
CA THR A 94 2.60 0.82 -35.90
C THR A 94 3.54 1.97 -36.28
N ALA A 95 4.28 2.54 -35.33
CA ALA A 95 5.18 3.67 -35.58
C ALA A 95 6.68 3.36 -35.42
N ARG A 96 7.07 2.07 -35.33
CA ARG A 96 8.49 1.66 -35.26
C ARG A 96 8.95 0.72 -36.38
N GLN A 97 8.05 0.30 -37.27
CA GLN A 97 8.41 -0.55 -38.42
C GLN A 97 8.60 0.24 -39.72
N ALA A 98 8.23 1.52 -39.77
CA ALA A 98 8.28 2.34 -40.98
C ALA A 98 9.56 3.17 -41.18
N VAL A 99 10.44 3.29 -40.18
CA VAL A 99 11.66 4.15 -40.29
C VAL A 99 12.93 3.35 -40.60
N ARG A 100 12.81 2.08 -40.99
CA ARG A 100 13.95 1.22 -41.41
C ARG A 100 13.80 0.67 -42.84
N ALA A 101 12.83 1.17 -43.60
CA ALA A 101 12.62 0.80 -45.01
C ALA A 101 12.90 1.96 -46.00
N GLU A 102 13.38 3.12 -45.51
CA GLU A 102 13.68 4.30 -46.32
C GLU A 102 15.16 4.71 -46.19
N LEU A 103 16.05 3.72 -46.18
CA LEU A 103 17.49 3.95 -46.27
C LEU A 103 18.21 2.79 -46.98
N VAL A 104 17.59 2.25 -48.04
CA VAL A 104 18.23 1.39 -49.04
C VAL A 104 17.51 1.59 -50.37
N GLU A 105 17.70 2.74 -51.01
CA GLU A 105 17.74 2.84 -52.47
C GLU A 105 18.92 3.77 -52.81
N VAL A 106 20.03 3.13 -53.20
CA VAL A 106 21.14 3.69 -53.98
C VAL A 106 21.19 2.84 -55.25
#